data_AF-A0AAW6CRD8-F1
#
_entry.id   AF-A0AAW6CRD8-F1
#
_cell.length_a   1.000
_cell.length_b   1.000
_cell.length_c   1.000
_cell.angle_alpha   90.00
_cell.angle_beta   90.00
_cell.angle_gamma   90.00
#
_symmetry.space_group_name_H-M   'P 1'
#
loop_
_entity.id
_entity.type
_entity.pdbx_description
1 polymer ?
#
loop_
_entity_poly.entity_id
_entity_poly.type
_entity_poly.pdbx_seq_one_letter_code
_entity_poly.pdbx_strand_id
1 'polypeptide(L)'
;MEEKKASIGRLSVEVQEGRDILTREDTDKLFELFAFYRPKDPRLRDNALRAVWALTLAPYSVDDVREAVVSYFRTQKYWPDPTDISSRCQQPETPKTQSLPTPTARYIDPAVESLRERWQDLRRQRRAAGVPDTWEETKKAGLTAAAWMDILDERGLAL
;
A
#
# COMPACT_ATOMS: atom_id res chain seq x y z
N MET A 1 -43.49 -51.81 9.66
CA MET A 1 -42.22 -52.51 9.95
C MET A 1 -41.16 -51.81 9.11
N GLU A 2 -40.33 -50.92 9.69
CA GLU A 2 -39.09 -51.25 10.42
C GLU A 2 -38.10 -51.98 9.49
N GLU A 3 -36.83 -51.59 9.29
CA GLU A 3 -35.90 -50.85 10.15
C GLU A 3 -34.85 -50.05 9.36
N LYS A 4 -34.33 -49.04 10.07
CA LYS A 4 -33.06 -48.34 9.92
C LYS A 4 -31.88 -49.24 9.53
N LYS A 5 -30.94 -48.67 8.76
CA LYS A 5 -29.53 -48.60 9.21
C LYS A 5 -28.93 -47.22 8.95
N ALA A 6 -28.59 -46.57 10.05
CA ALA A 6 -27.68 -45.46 10.15
C ALA A 6 -26.26 -45.89 9.76
N SER A 7 -25.48 -44.97 9.18
CA SER A 7 -24.14 -44.72 9.72
C SER A 7 -23.41 -43.58 9.03
N ILE A 8 -23.02 -42.65 9.90
CA ILE A 8 -21.73 -41.97 9.89
C ILE A 8 -21.63 -40.89 8.82
N GLY A 9 -22.21 -39.75 9.18
CA GLY A 9 -21.74 -38.46 8.72
C GLY A 9 -20.24 -38.36 8.92
N ARG A 10 -19.51 -38.42 7.82
CA ARG A 10 -18.33 -37.57 7.68
C ARG A 10 -18.89 -36.18 7.38
N LEU A 11 -19.09 -35.40 8.44
CA LEU A 11 -19.10 -33.95 8.28
C LEU A 11 -17.74 -33.63 7.65
N SER A 12 -17.77 -33.35 6.34
CA SER A 12 -16.74 -32.57 5.70
C SER A 12 -16.56 -31.35 6.60
N VAL A 13 -15.40 -31.26 7.24
CA VAL A 13 -14.91 -30.01 7.80
C VAL A 13 -14.70 -29.13 6.58
N GLU A 14 -15.78 -28.49 6.15
CA GLU A 14 -15.70 -27.29 5.34
C GLU A 14 -14.99 -26.28 6.24
N VAL A 15 -13.69 -26.15 5.96
CA VAL A 15 -12.88 -25.02 6.39
C VAL A 15 -13.72 -23.78 6.08
N GLN A 16 -14.24 -23.14 7.12
CA GLN A 16 -14.94 -21.86 7.02
C GLN A 16 -13.92 -20.80 6.60
N GLU A 17 -13.55 -20.82 5.33
CA GLU A 17 -12.82 -19.75 4.64
C GLU A 17 -13.84 -18.73 4.13
N GLY A 18 -14.69 -18.28 5.04
CA GLY A 18 -15.57 -17.15 4.88
C GLY A 18 -15.08 -16.06 5.83
N ARG A 19 -13.96 -15.42 5.50
CA ARG A 19 -13.74 -14.08 6.06
C ARG A 19 -14.83 -13.23 5.44
N ASP A 20 -15.90 -12.99 6.19
CA ASP A 20 -16.97 -12.07 5.80
C ASP A 20 -16.30 -10.72 5.48
N ILE A 21 -16.13 -10.49 4.18
CA ILE A 21 -15.59 -9.26 3.62
C ILE A 21 -16.54 -8.16 4.06
N LEU A 22 -16.01 -7.07 4.61
CA LEU A 22 -16.82 -6.02 5.20
C LEU A 22 -17.77 -5.43 4.17
N THR A 23 -19.08 -5.71 4.31
CA THR A 23 -20.09 -5.24 3.38
C THR A 23 -20.52 -3.81 3.71
N ARG A 24 -21.30 -3.20 2.81
CA ARG A 24 -21.89 -1.87 3.04
C ARG A 24 -22.78 -1.85 4.28
N GLU A 25 -23.52 -2.94 4.51
CA GLU A 25 -24.39 -3.11 5.68
C GLU A 25 -23.57 -3.21 6.98
N ASP A 26 -22.40 -3.82 6.94
CA ASP A 26 -21.52 -3.91 8.10
C ASP A 26 -20.86 -2.56 8.42
N THR A 27 -20.60 -1.75 7.39
CA THR A 27 -20.19 -0.35 7.57
C THR A 27 -21.29 0.46 8.24
N ASP A 28 -22.56 0.22 7.91
CA ASP A 28 -23.69 0.90 8.54
C ASP A 28 -23.83 0.51 10.03
N LYS A 29 -23.71 -0.79 10.36
CA LYS A 29 -23.66 -1.28 11.75
C LYS A 29 -22.48 -0.70 12.53
N LEU A 30 -21.34 -0.48 11.87
CA LEU A 30 -20.17 0.14 12.47
C LEU A 30 -20.42 1.63 12.79
N PHE A 31 -21.15 2.35 11.95
CA PHE A 31 -21.57 3.71 12.25
C PHE A 31 -22.65 3.77 13.35
N GLU A 32 -23.50 2.76 13.48
CA GLU A 32 -24.36 2.62 14.67
C GLU A 32 -23.53 2.42 15.94
N LEU A 33 -22.46 1.62 15.87
CA LEU A 33 -21.52 1.46 16.98
C LEU A 33 -20.87 2.79 17.38
N PHE A 34 -20.46 3.60 16.40
CA PHE A 34 -19.99 4.96 16.67
C PHE A 34 -21.05 5.85 17.33
N ALA A 35 -22.32 5.68 16.97
CA ALA A 35 -23.41 6.44 17.58
C ALA A 35 -23.59 6.13 19.07
N PHE A 36 -23.25 4.92 19.53
CA PHE A 36 -23.23 4.60 20.97
C PHE A 36 -22.12 5.32 21.72
N TYR A 37 -20.92 5.42 21.16
CA TYR A 37 -19.81 6.13 21.79
C TYR A 37 -19.98 7.65 21.72
N ARG A 38 -20.56 8.15 20.63
CA ARG A 38 -20.72 9.58 20.35
C ARG A 38 -22.09 9.89 19.76
N PRO A 39 -23.15 9.90 20.59
CA PRO A 39 -24.46 10.29 20.12
C PRO A 39 -24.42 11.76 19.67
N LYS A 40 -24.97 12.05 18.48
CA LYS A 40 -25.12 13.37 17.84
C LYS A 40 -23.91 13.94 17.06
N ASP A 41 -22.89 13.16 16.75
CA ASP A 41 -21.79 13.64 15.88
C ASP A 41 -22.29 13.84 14.42
N PRO A 42 -22.07 15.01 13.78
CA PRO A 42 -22.51 15.25 12.40
C PRO A 42 -21.91 14.25 11.40
N ARG A 43 -20.72 13.70 11.70
CA ARG A 43 -20.02 12.70 10.87
C ARG A 43 -20.79 11.38 10.73
N LEU A 44 -21.72 11.10 11.62
CA LEU A 44 -22.56 9.90 11.55
C LEU A 44 -23.54 9.91 10.36
N ARG A 45 -23.92 11.09 9.88
CA ARG A 45 -24.85 11.26 8.75
C ARG A 45 -24.15 11.46 7.40
N ASP A 46 -22.82 11.50 7.40
CA ASP A 46 -22.03 11.72 6.20
C ASP A 46 -21.89 10.42 5.38
N ASN A 47 -22.60 10.36 4.25
CA ASN A 47 -22.56 9.23 3.34
C ASN A 47 -21.22 9.10 2.60
N ALA A 48 -20.53 10.21 2.34
CA ALA A 48 -19.22 10.17 1.71
C ALA A 48 -18.19 9.57 2.67
N LEU A 49 -18.27 9.94 3.95
CA LEU A 49 -17.43 9.34 4.99
C LEU A 49 -17.70 7.83 5.11
N ARG A 50 -18.96 7.40 5.16
CA ARG A 50 -19.31 5.96 5.15
C ARG A 50 -18.70 5.21 3.97
N ALA A 51 -18.72 5.79 2.77
CA ALA A 51 -18.13 5.16 1.59
C ALA A 51 -16.59 5.01 1.71
N VAL A 52 -15.90 6.03 2.25
CA VAL A 52 -14.44 5.96 2.50
C VAL A 52 -14.12 4.86 3.52
N TRP A 53 -14.91 4.74 4.58
CA TRP A 53 -14.77 3.67 5.58
C TRP A 53 -14.99 2.29 4.95
N ALA A 54 -16.04 2.11 4.15
CA ALA A 54 -16.31 0.87 3.45
C ALA A 54 -15.13 0.48 2.52
N LEU A 55 -14.58 1.44 1.77
CA LEU A 55 -13.44 1.18 0.88
C LEU A 55 -12.15 0.85 1.65
N THR A 56 -11.87 1.55 2.74
CA THR A 56 -10.64 1.38 3.52
C THR A 56 -10.66 0.06 4.31
N LEU A 57 -11.85 -0.34 4.78
CA LEU A 57 -12.03 -1.50 5.64
C LEU A 57 -12.55 -2.73 4.91
N ALA A 58 -12.91 -2.62 3.62
CA ALA A 58 -13.28 -3.74 2.75
C ALA A 58 -12.34 -4.95 2.87
N PRO A 59 -11.00 -4.82 2.92
CA PRO A 59 -10.14 -5.99 2.96
C PRO A 59 -10.06 -6.64 4.35
N TYR A 60 -10.61 -6.02 5.41
CA TYR A 60 -10.53 -6.50 6.78
C TYR A 60 -11.83 -7.23 7.18
N SER A 61 -11.74 -8.11 8.18
CA SER A 61 -12.92 -8.80 8.72
C SER A 61 -13.75 -7.85 9.60
N VAL A 62 -15.07 -8.07 9.63
CA VAL A 62 -15.99 -7.27 10.45
C VAL A 62 -15.64 -7.36 11.95
N ASP A 63 -15.25 -8.55 12.43
CA ASP A 63 -14.92 -8.76 13.84
C ASP A 63 -13.63 -8.06 14.25
N ASP A 64 -12.57 -8.13 13.42
CA ASP A 64 -11.31 -7.41 13.67
C ASP A 64 -11.53 -5.91 13.74
N VAL A 65 -12.33 -5.38 12.81
CA VAL A 65 -12.66 -3.95 12.76
C VAL A 65 -13.45 -3.52 13.99
N ARG A 66 -14.42 -4.32 14.44
CA ARG A 66 -15.18 -4.01 15.67
C ARG A 66 -14.29 -4.01 16.90
N GLU A 67 -13.39 -4.98 17.03
CA GLU A 67 -12.45 -5.04 18.15
C GLU A 67 -11.47 -3.85 18.11
N ALA A 68 -10.96 -3.51 16.93
CA ALA A 68 -10.08 -2.35 16.71
C ALA A 68 -10.77 -1.03 17.11
N VAL A 69 -12.04 -0.86 16.77
CA VAL A 69 -12.83 0.31 17.16
C VAL A 69 -13.01 0.39 18.68
N VAL A 70 -13.38 -0.71 19.32
CA VAL A 70 -13.54 -0.75 20.79
C VAL A 70 -12.21 -0.44 21.48
N SER A 71 -11.11 -1.01 20.99
CA SER A 71 -9.76 -0.76 21.48
C SER A 71 -9.34 0.71 21.32
N TYR A 72 -9.68 1.31 20.17
CA TYR A 72 -9.43 2.73 19.92
C TYR A 72 -10.17 3.60 20.93
N PHE A 73 -11.48 3.42 21.13
CA PHE A 73 -12.25 4.24 22.07
C PHE A 73 -11.88 4.04 23.54
N ARG A 74 -11.25 2.91 23.91
CA ARG A 74 -10.68 2.73 25.25
C ARG A 74 -9.46 3.61 25.51
N THR A 75 -8.70 3.94 24.46
CA THR A 75 -7.43 4.66 24.57
C THR A 75 -7.52 6.12 24.12
N GLN A 76 -8.32 6.40 23.10
CA GLN A 76 -8.46 7.69 22.47
C GLN A 76 -9.88 8.22 22.63
N LYS A 77 -9.98 9.49 23.01
CA LYS A 77 -11.27 10.19 23.14
C LYS A 77 -11.74 10.78 21.80
N TYR A 78 -10.86 10.90 20.81
CA TYR A 78 -11.15 11.58 19.54
C TYR A 78 -11.97 10.73 18.57
N TRP A 79 -12.46 11.35 17.50
CA TRP A 79 -13.13 10.62 16.44
C TRP A 79 -12.08 9.85 15.63
N PRO A 80 -12.23 8.54 15.42
CA PRO A 80 -11.24 7.75 14.69
C PRO A 80 -11.18 8.14 13.22
N ASP A 81 -9.98 8.11 12.64
CA ASP A 81 -9.78 8.07 11.19
C ASP A 81 -9.92 6.62 10.69
N PRO A 82 -10.42 6.36 9.46
CA PRO A 82 -10.35 5.03 8.84
C PRO A 82 -8.98 4.35 8.98
N THR A 83 -7.89 5.13 8.93
CA THR A 83 -6.50 4.67 9.06
C THR A 83 -6.13 4.28 10.50
N ASP A 84 -6.70 4.96 11.49
CA ASP A 84 -6.49 4.64 12.91
C ASP A 84 -7.06 3.27 13.27
N ILE A 85 -8.14 2.88 12.60
CA ILE A 85 -8.79 1.58 12.79
C ILE A 85 -8.10 0.51 11.95
N SER A 86 -7.80 0.77 10.68
CA SER A 86 -7.14 -0.22 9.81
C SER A 86 -5.76 -0.63 10.32
N SER A 87 -5.00 0.29 10.92
CA SER A 87 -3.70 0.00 11.54
C SER A 87 -3.78 -0.90 12.79
N ARG A 88 -4.97 -1.05 13.39
CA ARG A 88 -5.21 -1.86 14.59
C ARG A 88 -5.86 -3.20 14.27
N CYS A 89 -6.48 -3.33 13.10
CA CYS A 89 -6.96 -4.60 12.60
C CYS A 89 -5.78 -5.53 12.30
N GLN A 90 -5.97 -6.83 12.47
CA GLN A 90 -5.03 -7.79 11.91
C GLN A 90 -4.98 -7.54 10.40
N GLN A 91 -3.78 -7.35 9.85
CA GLN A 91 -3.62 -7.22 8.42
C GLN A 91 -4.27 -8.47 7.81
N PRO A 92 -5.25 -8.31 6.90
CA PRO A 92 -5.73 -9.45 6.17
C PRO A 92 -4.51 -10.08 5.55
N GLU A 93 -4.39 -11.39 5.67
CA GLU A 93 -3.43 -12.17 4.89
C GLU A 93 -3.59 -11.68 3.46
N THR A 94 -2.73 -10.75 3.03
CA THR A 94 -2.69 -10.33 1.66
C THR A 94 -2.56 -11.64 0.93
N PRO A 95 -3.43 -11.98 -0.04
CA PRO A 95 -3.25 -13.20 -0.81
C PRO A 95 -1.80 -13.15 -1.22
N LYS A 96 -0.97 -14.05 -0.64
CA LYS A 96 0.50 -14.00 -0.70
C LYS A 96 0.76 -13.51 -2.08
N THR A 97 1.18 -12.24 -2.24
CA THR A 97 1.40 -11.68 -3.55
C THR A 97 2.22 -12.75 -4.19
N GLN A 98 1.64 -13.48 -5.17
CA GLN A 98 2.30 -14.64 -5.74
C GLN A 98 3.66 -14.09 -6.02
N SER A 99 4.64 -14.57 -5.24
CA SER A 99 5.95 -13.95 -5.21
C SER A 99 6.30 -13.96 -6.67
N LEU A 100 6.32 -12.77 -7.30
CA LEU A 100 6.59 -12.65 -8.73
C LEU A 100 7.75 -13.61 -8.93
N PRO A 101 7.60 -14.65 -9.77
CA PRO A 101 8.57 -15.73 -9.83
C PRO A 101 9.92 -15.07 -9.82
N THR A 102 10.74 -15.37 -8.79
CA THR A 102 12.04 -14.74 -8.53
C THR A 102 12.62 -14.38 -9.88
N PRO A 103 12.78 -13.09 -10.25
CA PRO A 103 12.87 -12.73 -11.64
C PRO A 103 14.01 -13.49 -12.28
N THR A 104 13.66 -14.54 -13.01
CA THR A 104 14.59 -15.42 -13.71
C THR A 104 15.06 -14.58 -14.87
N ALA A 105 16.09 -13.76 -14.62
CA ALA A 105 16.45 -12.60 -15.42
C ALA A 105 15.23 -11.73 -15.73
N ARG A 106 15.07 -10.61 -14.99
CA ARG A 106 14.18 -9.53 -15.45
C ARG A 106 14.49 -9.32 -16.93
N TYR A 107 13.50 -9.43 -17.81
CA TYR A 107 13.67 -9.00 -19.19
C TYR A 107 14.03 -7.51 -19.13
N ILE A 108 15.34 -7.23 -19.23
CA ILE A 108 15.86 -5.87 -19.35
C ILE A 108 15.79 -5.61 -20.84
N ASP A 109 14.97 -4.64 -21.21
CA ASP A 109 14.92 -4.14 -22.57
C ASP A 109 16.36 -3.77 -23.01
N PRO A 110 16.88 -4.32 -24.12
CA PRO A 110 18.22 -4.00 -24.61
C PRO A 110 18.48 -2.49 -24.81
N ALA A 111 17.43 -1.71 -25.08
CA ALA A 111 17.52 -0.25 -25.15
C ALA A 111 17.79 0.39 -23.77
N VAL A 112 17.28 -0.21 -22.70
CA VAL A 112 17.54 0.25 -21.32
C VAL A 112 18.96 -0.09 -20.90
N GLU A 113 19.49 -1.25 -21.29
CA GLU A 113 20.87 -1.64 -20.96
C GLU A 113 21.89 -0.80 -21.73
N SER A 114 21.68 -0.59 -23.03
CA SER A 114 22.52 0.31 -23.83
C SER A 114 22.50 1.76 -23.34
N LEU A 115 21.34 2.26 -22.88
CA LEU A 115 21.25 3.57 -22.24
C LEU A 115 22.03 3.61 -20.92
N ARG A 116 21.96 2.55 -20.11
CA ARG A 116 22.72 2.42 -18.86
C ARG A 116 24.23 2.44 -19.11
N GLU A 117 24.71 1.68 -20.09
CA GLU A 117 26.12 1.64 -20.48
C GLU A 117 26.60 3.02 -20.94
N ARG A 118 25.84 3.66 -21.84
CA ARG A 118 26.14 5.02 -22.33
C ARG A 118 26.21 6.03 -21.18
N TRP A 119 25.28 5.96 -20.22
CA TRP A 119 25.31 6.80 -19.02
C TRP A 119 26.56 6.56 -18.16
N GLN A 120 26.99 5.31 -17.99
CA GLN A 120 28.18 4.98 -17.22
C GLN A 120 29.47 5.44 -17.91
N ASP A 121 29.53 5.34 -19.24
CA ASP A 121 30.65 5.87 -20.02
C ASP A 121 30.75 7.40 -19.90
N LEU A 122 29.62 8.11 -20.04
CA LEU A 122 29.59 9.56 -19.88
C LEU A 122 30.04 10.00 -18.49
N ARG A 123 29.65 9.28 -17.43
CA ARG A 123 30.16 9.55 -16.07
C ARG A 123 31.66 9.32 -15.94
N ARG A 124 32.19 8.24 -16.54
CA ARG A 124 33.63 7.98 -16.56
C ARG A 124 34.38 9.09 -17.28
N GLN A 125 33.86 9.56 -18.41
CA GLN A 125 34.45 10.65 -19.19
C GLN A 125 34.38 11.99 -18.44
N ARG A 126 33.25 12.32 -17.79
CA ARG A 126 33.13 13.52 -16.93
C ARG A 126 34.15 13.52 -15.81
N ARG A 127 34.34 12.38 -15.11
CA ARG A 127 35.37 12.24 -14.06
C ARG A 127 36.78 12.37 -14.60
N ALA A 128 37.08 11.75 -15.75
CA ALA A 128 38.39 11.88 -16.39
C ALA A 128 38.69 13.33 -16.81
N ALA A 129 37.66 14.08 -17.19
CA ALA A 129 37.75 15.48 -17.59
C ALA A 129 37.67 16.47 -16.42
N GLY A 130 37.55 15.98 -15.18
CA GLY A 130 37.42 16.79 -13.97
C GLY A 130 36.11 17.57 -13.86
N VAL A 131 35.08 17.19 -14.64
CA VAL A 131 33.78 17.85 -14.65
C VAL A 131 32.90 17.27 -13.54
N PRO A 132 32.22 18.11 -12.75
CA PRO A 132 31.24 17.67 -11.76
C PRO A 132 30.18 16.73 -12.33
N ASP A 133 29.91 15.64 -11.61
CA ASP A 133 28.99 14.58 -12.05
C ASP A 133 27.55 14.85 -11.57
N THR A 134 27.41 15.72 -10.56
CA THR A 134 26.13 16.15 -9.98
C THR A 134 26.03 17.66 -9.85
N TRP A 135 24.80 18.17 -9.87
CA TRP A 135 24.50 19.58 -9.67
C TRP A 135 25.00 20.12 -8.31
N GLU A 136 25.06 19.28 -7.28
CA GLU A 136 25.62 19.67 -5.97
C GLU A 136 27.14 19.89 -6.02
N GLU A 137 27.86 19.05 -6.75
CA GLU A 137 29.29 19.24 -7.01
C GLU A 137 29.54 20.48 -7.86
N THR A 138 28.67 20.73 -8.85
CA THR A 138 28.70 21.95 -9.67
C THR A 138 28.56 23.21 -8.83
N LYS A 139 27.61 23.22 -7.87
CA LYS A 139 27.45 24.32 -6.92
C LYS A 139 28.68 24.50 -6.03
N LYS A 140 29.27 23.41 -5.53
CA LYS A 140 30.50 23.46 -4.73
C LYS A 140 31.69 23.99 -5.53
N ALA A 141 31.72 23.72 -6.83
CA ALA A 141 32.71 24.26 -7.77
C ALA A 141 32.42 25.73 -8.18
N GLY A 142 31.34 26.34 -7.68
CA GLY A 142 30.98 27.73 -8.02
C GLY A 142 30.44 27.91 -9.44
N LEU A 143 30.10 26.82 -10.13
CA LEU A 143 29.58 26.85 -11.49
C LEU A 143 28.06 27.08 -11.50
N THR A 144 27.61 27.89 -12.46
CA THR A 144 26.17 28.06 -12.74
C THR A 144 25.65 26.90 -13.58
N ALA A 145 24.33 26.68 -13.60
CA ALA A 145 23.72 25.59 -14.37
C ALA A 145 24.00 25.74 -15.87
N ALA A 146 23.93 26.97 -16.38
CA ALA A 146 24.25 27.29 -17.77
C ALA A 146 25.71 26.95 -18.09
N ALA A 147 26.67 27.43 -17.28
CA ALA A 147 28.08 27.14 -17.50
C ALA A 147 28.41 25.65 -17.41
N TRP A 148 27.71 24.89 -16.56
CA TRP A 148 27.88 23.44 -16.48
C TRP A 148 27.33 22.71 -17.70
N MET A 149 26.16 23.12 -18.21
CA MET A 149 25.59 22.59 -19.44
C MET A 149 26.47 22.92 -20.64
N ASP A 150 27.00 24.15 -20.74
CA ASP A 150 27.92 24.55 -21.82
C ASP A 150 29.20 23.69 -21.80
N ILE A 151 29.80 23.43 -20.62
CA ILE A 151 30.97 22.54 -20.48
C ILE A 151 30.63 21.11 -20.90
N LEU A 152 29.42 20.64 -20.61
CA LEU A 152 28.98 19.30 -21.01
C LEU A 152 28.74 19.23 -22.52
N ASP A 153 28.14 20.25 -23.13
CA ASP A 153 27.88 20.32 -24.57
C ASP A 153 29.19 20.46 -25.38
N GLU A 154 30.09 21.37 -24.97
CA GLU A 154 31.40 21.59 -25.62
C GLU A 154 32.27 20.32 -25.61
N ARG A 155 32.15 19.50 -24.57
CA ARG A 155 32.92 18.26 -24.41
C ARG A 155 32.19 17.02 -24.92
N GLY A 156 30.99 17.17 -25.49
CA GLY A 156 30.16 16.05 -25.94
C GLY A 156 29.75 15.11 -24.80
N LEU A 157 29.71 15.63 -23.57
CA LEU A 157 29.37 14.93 -22.35
C LEU A 157 27.91 15.14 -21.92
N ALA A 158 27.14 15.92 -22.69
CA ALA A 158 25.70 16.01 -22.56
C ALA A 158 25.02 14.71 -23.02
N LEU A 159 23.82 14.46 -22.50
CA LEU A 159 23.09 13.22 -22.77
C LEU A 159 22.33 13.26 -24.10
#